data_AF-A0A0A9Y5U7-F1
#
_entry.id   AF-A0A0A9Y5U7-F1
#
_cell.length_a   1.000
_cell.length_b   1.000
_cell.length_c   1.000
_cell.angle_alpha   90.00
_cell.angle_beta   90.00
_cell.angle_gamma   90.00
#
_symmetry.space_group_name_H-M   'P 1'
#
loop_
_entity.id
_entity.type
_entity.pdbx_description
1 polymer ?
#
loop_
_entity_poly.entity_id
_entity_poly.type
_entity_poly.pdbx_seq_one_letter_code
_entity_poly.pdbx_strand_id
1 'polypeptide(L)'
;SDTTLEFQYLARIHEILTKDPARRQLYDKYGDDGSDLSKDFVDAYEYWRNACPEISNTEVDDYKSKYIGSEQEKEDFIDAFNACKGNFFEMATTRLFFTKSDTIDRDLSLMKSLLHDKRIQKKFIPIFEKTSKTVQNKLIKYEREEEEKFNVRIVAYV
;
A
#
# COMPACT_ATOMS: atom_id res chain seq x y z
N SER A 1 10.43 -35.08 25.64
CA SER A 1 11.13 -33.95 24.98
C SER A 1 10.17 -32.84 24.60
N ASP A 2 8.91 -33.13 24.23
CA ASP A 2 7.93 -32.10 23.85
C ASP A 2 7.37 -31.27 25.03
N THR A 3 7.07 -31.89 26.17
CA THR A 3 6.44 -31.20 27.31
C THR A 3 7.30 -30.07 27.90
N THR A 4 8.63 -30.20 27.83
CA THR A 4 9.55 -29.14 28.29
C THR A 4 9.51 -27.93 27.36
N LEU A 5 9.38 -28.17 26.04
CA LEU A 5 9.29 -27.12 25.04
C LEU A 5 7.95 -26.38 25.15
N GLU A 6 6.84 -27.12 25.31
CA GLU A 6 5.52 -26.56 25.56
C GLU A 6 5.49 -25.68 26.82
N PHE A 7 6.14 -26.14 27.89
CA PHE A 7 6.25 -25.37 29.12
C PHE A 7 7.07 -24.08 28.95
N GLN A 8 8.15 -24.13 28.18
CA GLN A 8 8.96 -22.94 27.86
C GLN A 8 8.16 -21.91 27.05
N TYR A 9 7.38 -22.36 26.06
CA TYR A 9 6.48 -21.47 25.32
C TYR A 9 5.42 -20.84 26.23
N LEU A 10 4.80 -21.63 27.10
CA LEU A 10 3.79 -21.13 28.04
C LEU A 10 4.37 -20.08 29.00
N ALA A 11 5.58 -20.31 29.50
CA ALA A 11 6.30 -19.39 30.36
C ALA A 11 6.60 -18.05 29.65
N ARG A 12 7.04 -18.12 28.39
CA ARG A 12 7.30 -16.93 27.55
C ARG A 12 6.01 -16.16 27.27
N ILE A 13 4.93 -16.83 26.87
CA ILE A 13 3.61 -16.22 26.66
C ILE A 13 3.16 -15.49 27.93
N HIS A 14 3.26 -16.14 29.09
CA HIS A 14 2.88 -15.53 30.36
C HIS A 14 3.75 -14.31 30.72
N GLU A 15 5.04 -14.33 30.39
CA GLU A 15 5.94 -13.19 30.61
C GLU A 15 5.51 -11.97 29.77
N ILE A 16 5.24 -12.18 28.48
CA ILE A 16 4.84 -11.13 27.54
C ILE A 16 3.46 -10.58 27.87
N LEU A 17 2.48 -11.47 28.11
CA LEU A 17 1.08 -11.07 28.17
C LEU A 17 0.64 -10.60 29.56
N THR A 18 1.32 -11.04 30.63
CA THR A 18 0.87 -10.81 32.01
C THR A 18 1.82 -9.92 32.82
N LYS A 19 3.14 -10.02 32.60
CA LYS A 19 4.13 -9.37 33.49
C LYS A 19 4.57 -8.00 33.01
N ASP A 20 4.64 -7.77 31.70
CA ASP A 20 5.17 -6.53 31.13
C ASP A 20 4.13 -5.85 30.21
N PRO A 21 3.44 -4.80 30.71
CA PRO A 21 2.45 -4.07 29.93
C PRO A 21 3.02 -3.43 28.64
N ALA A 22 4.30 -3.06 28.62
CA ALA A 22 4.92 -2.47 27.43
C ALA A 22 5.15 -3.53 26.36
N ARG A 23 5.61 -4.73 26.75
CA ARG A 23 5.72 -5.89 25.84
C ARG A 23 4.36 -6.36 25.35
N ARG A 24 3.33 -6.35 26.21
CA ARG A 24 1.96 -6.63 25.80
C ARG A 24 1.47 -5.65 24.73
N GLN A 25 1.72 -4.35 24.91
CA GLN A 25 1.34 -3.33 23.92
C GLN A 25 2.09 -3.50 22.59
N LEU A 26 3.39 -3.82 22.63
CA LEU A 26 4.17 -4.12 21.43
C LEU A 26 3.64 -5.35 20.70
N TYR A 27 3.32 -6.41 21.44
CA TYR A 27 2.77 -7.65 20.92
C TYR A 27 1.38 -7.45 20.30
N ASP A 28 0.48 -6.74 21.00
CA ASP A 28 -0.86 -6.46 20.48
C ASP A 28 -0.81 -5.56 19.23
N LYS A 29 0.18 -4.65 19.14
CA LYS A 29 0.30 -3.69 18.04
C LYS A 29 1.05 -4.23 16.82
N TYR A 30 2.08 -5.05 17.02
CA TYR A 30 3.00 -5.47 15.97
C TYR A 30 3.13 -7.00 15.82
N GLY A 31 2.52 -7.78 16.72
CA GLY A 31 2.70 -9.23 16.79
C GLY A 31 4.10 -9.66 17.23
N ASP A 32 4.88 -8.74 17.81
CA ASP A 32 6.27 -8.95 18.22
C ASP A 32 6.36 -9.02 19.75
N ASP A 33 7.06 -10.03 20.26
CA ASP A 33 7.27 -10.21 21.70
C ASP A 33 8.47 -9.43 22.24
N GLY A 34 9.23 -8.77 21.38
CA GLY A 34 10.39 -7.97 21.74
C GLY A 34 11.48 -8.79 22.43
N SER A 35 11.49 -10.11 22.24
CA SER A 35 12.48 -11.00 22.88
C SER A 35 13.83 -10.98 22.17
N ASP A 36 13.85 -10.66 20.87
CA ASP A 36 15.05 -10.53 20.04
C ASP A 36 15.49 -9.07 19.79
N LEU A 37 14.79 -8.09 20.37
CA LEU A 37 15.14 -6.68 20.19
C LEU A 37 16.19 -6.25 21.22
N SER A 38 17.38 -5.92 20.74
CA SER A 38 18.40 -5.29 21.59
C SER A 38 17.91 -3.94 22.09
N LYS A 39 18.37 -3.50 23.27
CA LYS A 39 18.06 -2.18 23.82
C LYS A 39 18.38 -1.06 22.82
N ASP A 40 19.50 -1.16 22.12
CA ASP A 40 19.92 -0.19 21.11
C ASP A 40 18.92 -0.08 19.93
N PHE A 41 18.28 -1.19 19.56
CA PHE A 41 17.24 -1.19 18.53
C PHE A 41 15.98 -0.48 19.01
N VAL A 42 15.55 -0.74 20.25
CA VAL A 42 14.36 -0.11 20.83
C VAL A 42 14.56 1.41 20.93
N ASP A 43 15.71 1.85 21.45
CA ASP A 43 16.05 3.27 21.56
C ASP A 43 16.09 3.95 20.19
N ALA A 44 16.66 3.29 19.17
CA ALA A 44 16.66 3.80 17.79
C ALA A 44 15.26 3.84 17.19
N TYR A 45 14.43 2.81 17.41
CA TYR A 45 13.05 2.76 16.94
C TYR A 45 12.23 3.90 17.53
N GLU A 46 12.28 4.10 18.86
CA GLU A 46 11.59 5.19 19.54
C GLU A 46 12.03 6.56 19.04
N TYR A 47 13.33 6.76 18.81
CA TYR A 47 13.85 7.99 18.21
C TYR A 47 13.20 8.27 16.85
N TRP A 48 13.16 7.27 15.96
CA TRP A 48 12.55 7.43 14.64
C TRP A 48 11.03 7.59 14.69
N ARG A 49 10.32 6.95 15.62
CA ARG A 49 8.86 7.15 15.80
C ARG A 49 8.51 8.54 16.33
N ASN A 50 9.37 9.13 17.16
CA ASN A 50 9.21 10.50 17.61
C ASN A 50 9.55 11.52 16.51
N ALA A 51 10.58 11.24 15.71
CA ALA A 51 10.98 12.12 14.61
C ALA A 51 10.04 12.01 13.39
N CYS A 52 9.45 10.82 13.17
CA CYS A 52 8.52 10.53 12.08
C CYS A 52 7.20 10.04 12.69
N PRO A 53 6.24 10.96 12.94
CA PRO A 53 4.93 10.63 13.48
C PRO A 53 4.24 9.54 12.66
N GLU A 54 3.37 8.79 13.31
CA GLU A 54 2.50 7.83 12.63
C GLU A 54 1.63 8.55 11.61
N ILE A 55 1.74 8.12 10.35
CA ILE A 55 0.85 8.58 9.30
C ILE A 55 -0.56 8.11 9.66
N SER A 56 -1.45 9.07 9.90
CA SER A 56 -2.84 8.77 10.21
C SER A 56 -3.66 8.60 8.93
N ASN A 57 -4.81 7.91 9.02
CA ASN A 57 -5.73 7.82 7.89
C ASN A 57 -6.22 9.21 7.45
N THR A 58 -6.37 10.16 8.38
CA THR A 58 -6.80 11.52 8.04
C THR A 58 -5.75 12.28 7.25
N GLU A 59 -4.46 12.06 7.54
CA GLU A 59 -3.37 12.66 6.76
C GLU A 59 -3.30 12.11 5.34
N VAL A 60 -3.61 10.81 5.16
CA VAL A 60 -3.72 10.19 3.82
C VAL A 60 -4.88 10.80 3.04
N ASP A 61 -6.03 10.99 3.67
CA ASP A 61 -7.20 11.63 3.03
C ASP A 61 -6.93 13.10 2.69
N ASP A 62 -6.29 13.84 3.59
CA ASP A 62 -5.86 15.22 3.37
C ASP A 62 -4.87 15.31 2.21
N TYR A 63 -3.89 14.39 2.14
CA TYR A 63 -2.97 14.32 1.03
C TYR A 63 -3.70 14.01 -0.28
N LYS A 64 -4.60 13.02 -0.29
CA LYS A 64 -5.41 12.67 -1.46
C LYS A 64 -6.19 13.87 -1.98
N SER A 65 -6.80 14.66 -1.09
CA SER A 65 -7.57 15.85 -1.48
C SER A 65 -6.73 16.94 -2.15
N LYS A 66 -5.47 17.09 -1.72
CA LYS A 66 -4.51 18.05 -2.29
C LYS A 66 -3.85 17.53 -3.57
N TYR A 67 -3.68 16.22 -3.66
CA TYR A 67 -3.05 15.54 -4.80
C TYR A 67 -3.98 15.50 -6.02
N ILE A 68 -5.25 15.14 -5.82
CA ILE A 68 -6.24 15.05 -6.90
C ILE A 68 -6.44 16.42 -7.56
N GLY A 69 -6.20 16.51 -8.86
CA GLY A 69 -6.27 17.73 -9.65
C GLY A 69 -5.03 18.62 -9.60
N SER A 70 -4.01 18.24 -8.83
CA SER A 70 -2.75 19.00 -8.73
C SER A 70 -1.89 18.86 -10.00
N GLU A 71 -0.89 19.73 -10.13
CA GLU A 71 0.14 19.57 -11.16
C GLU A 71 0.98 18.31 -10.93
N GLN A 72 1.19 17.92 -9.66
CA GLN A 72 1.92 16.69 -9.33
C GLN A 72 1.21 15.45 -9.87
N GLU A 73 -0.12 15.37 -9.75
CA GLU A 73 -0.88 14.26 -10.34
C GLU A 73 -0.68 14.21 -11.87
N LYS A 74 -0.67 15.36 -12.54
CA LYS A 74 -0.45 15.39 -14.00
C LYS A 74 0.95 14.89 -14.38
N GLU A 75 1.97 15.29 -13.64
CA GLU A 75 3.35 14.84 -13.83
C GLU A 75 3.47 13.32 -13.61
N ASP A 76 2.86 12.79 -12.55
CA ASP A 76 2.84 11.35 -12.27
C ASP A 76 2.15 10.56 -13.39
N PHE A 77 1.05 11.08 -13.96
CA PHE A 77 0.39 10.46 -15.10
C PHE A 77 1.27 10.44 -16.36
N ILE A 78 2.00 11.52 -16.64
CA ILE A 78 2.94 11.60 -17.77
C ILE A 78 4.08 10.59 -17.58
N ASP A 79 4.65 10.54 -16.38
CA ASP A 79 5.75 9.64 -16.05
C ASP A 79 5.31 8.18 -16.10
N ALA A 80 4.14 7.86 -15.53
CA ALA A 80 3.54 6.53 -15.61
C ALA A 80 3.28 6.11 -17.06
N PHE A 81 2.77 7.01 -17.90
CA PHE A 81 2.54 6.71 -19.32
C PHE A 81 3.83 6.35 -20.05
N ASN A 82 4.90 7.12 -19.80
CA ASN A 82 6.20 6.87 -20.41
C ASN A 82 6.83 5.56 -19.90
N ALA A 83 6.77 5.31 -18.59
CA ALA A 83 7.36 4.13 -17.97
C ALA A 83 6.64 2.84 -18.36
N CYS A 84 5.30 2.85 -18.37
CA CYS A 84 4.45 1.71 -18.70
C CYS A 84 4.10 1.63 -20.20
N LYS A 85 4.77 2.41 -21.05
CA LYS A 85 4.61 2.38 -22.52
C LYS A 85 3.15 2.52 -22.95
N GLY A 86 2.39 3.38 -22.27
CA GLY A 86 0.98 3.66 -22.52
C GLY A 86 0.01 2.55 -22.12
N ASN A 87 0.45 1.48 -21.43
CA ASN A 87 -0.46 0.46 -20.92
C ASN A 87 -1.20 0.96 -19.67
N PHE A 88 -2.46 1.38 -19.84
CA PHE A 88 -3.20 2.04 -18.75
C PHE A 88 -3.48 1.12 -17.55
N PHE A 89 -3.71 -0.18 -17.79
CA PHE A 89 -3.92 -1.11 -16.68
C PHE A 89 -2.65 -1.24 -15.83
N GLU A 90 -1.48 -1.31 -16.46
CA GLU A 90 -0.21 -1.37 -15.76
C GLU A 90 0.10 -0.06 -15.03
N MET A 91 -0.21 1.10 -15.62
CA MET A 91 -0.12 2.39 -14.95
C MET A 91 -0.96 2.40 -13.66
N ALA A 92 -2.23 2.00 -13.78
CA ALA A 92 -3.19 1.98 -12.69
C ALA A 92 -2.78 1.08 -11.53
N THR A 93 -2.19 -0.10 -11.80
CA THR A 93 -1.85 -1.06 -10.75
C THR A 93 -0.44 -0.91 -10.18
N THR A 94 0.44 -0.15 -10.83
CA THR A 94 1.87 -0.10 -10.43
C THR A 94 2.42 1.28 -10.13
N ARG A 95 1.82 2.35 -10.67
CA ARG A 95 2.41 3.71 -10.60
C ARG A 95 1.46 4.80 -10.19
N LEU A 96 0.19 4.72 -10.59
CA LEU A 96 -0.78 5.76 -10.28
C LEU A 96 -1.30 5.64 -8.86
N PHE A 97 -1.38 6.77 -8.17
CA PHE A 97 -1.97 6.83 -6.84
C PHE A 97 -3.48 7.02 -6.91
N PHE A 98 -4.18 6.38 -5.98
CA PHE A 98 -5.63 6.51 -5.80
C PHE A 98 -6.48 6.10 -7.02
N THR A 99 -5.89 5.46 -8.04
CA THR A 99 -6.62 4.87 -9.16
C THR A 99 -7.28 3.56 -8.75
N LYS A 100 -8.58 3.47 -8.98
CA LYS A 100 -9.44 2.32 -8.72
C LYS A 100 -10.47 2.15 -9.83
N SER A 101 -11.24 1.07 -9.79
CA SER A 101 -12.34 0.82 -10.72
C SER A 101 -13.43 1.90 -10.69
N ASP A 102 -13.65 2.57 -9.56
CA ASP A 102 -14.64 3.66 -9.44
C ASP A 102 -14.11 5.02 -9.92
N THR A 103 -12.79 5.22 -9.99
CA THR A 103 -12.17 6.48 -10.45
C THR A 103 -11.80 6.47 -11.93
N ILE A 104 -11.99 5.34 -12.63
CA ILE A 104 -11.40 5.13 -13.95
C ILE A 104 -11.82 6.19 -14.97
N ASP A 105 -13.06 6.64 -14.92
CA ASP A 105 -13.61 7.57 -15.92
C ASP A 105 -12.95 8.94 -15.80
N ARG A 106 -12.69 9.36 -14.56
CA ARG A 106 -11.93 10.57 -14.24
C ARG A 106 -10.49 10.43 -14.72
N ASP A 107 -9.84 9.33 -14.38
CA ASP A 107 -8.42 9.10 -14.69
C ASP A 107 -8.18 9.00 -16.21
N LEU A 108 -9.09 8.37 -16.95
CA LEU A 108 -9.07 8.33 -18.41
C LEU A 108 -9.34 9.72 -19.02
N SER A 109 -10.22 10.51 -18.42
CA SER A 109 -10.49 11.88 -18.88
C SER A 109 -9.27 12.78 -18.68
N LEU A 110 -8.58 12.64 -17.54
CA LEU A 110 -7.31 13.30 -17.27
C LEU A 110 -6.24 12.87 -18.27
N MET A 111 -6.07 11.57 -18.49
CA MET A 111 -5.07 11.09 -19.44
C MET A 111 -5.34 11.60 -20.87
N LYS A 112 -6.60 11.64 -21.30
CA LYS A 112 -6.99 12.22 -22.60
C LYS A 112 -6.67 13.70 -22.70
N SER A 113 -6.86 14.48 -21.64
CA SER A 113 -6.50 15.90 -21.65
C SER A 113 -4.98 16.09 -21.76
N LEU A 114 -4.21 15.24 -21.07
CA LEU A 114 -2.74 15.25 -21.12
C LEU A 114 -2.17 14.81 -22.47
N LEU A 115 -2.86 13.92 -23.22
CA LEU A 115 -2.44 13.51 -24.57
C LEU A 115 -2.39 14.64 -25.60
N HIS A 116 -3.09 15.75 -25.34
CA HIS A 116 -2.97 16.96 -26.16
C HIS A 116 -1.67 17.72 -25.89
N ASP A 117 -1.02 17.47 -24.75
CA ASP A 117 0.27 18.07 -24.39
C ASP A 117 1.44 17.31 -25.05
N LYS A 118 2.48 18.03 -25.47
CA LYS A 118 3.62 17.48 -26.22
C LYS A 118 4.62 16.73 -25.34
N ARG A 119 4.31 16.50 -24.07
CA ARG A 119 5.20 15.85 -23.07
C ARG A 119 5.16 14.32 -23.10
N ILE A 120 4.31 13.73 -23.95
CA ILE A 120 4.06 12.29 -23.99
C ILE A 120 4.64 11.63 -25.25
N GLN A 121 5.20 10.43 -25.09
CA GLN A 121 5.70 9.62 -26.21
C GLN A 121 4.56 9.09 -27.10
N LYS A 122 4.29 9.81 -28.21
CA LYS A 122 3.20 9.50 -29.16
C LYS A 122 3.15 8.06 -29.67
N LYS A 123 4.29 7.37 -29.75
CA LYS A 123 4.38 5.97 -30.19
C LYS A 123 3.58 5.00 -29.31
N PHE A 124 3.25 5.38 -28.08
CA PHE A 124 2.51 4.54 -27.13
C PHE A 124 0.99 4.82 -27.12
N ILE A 125 0.53 5.85 -27.82
CA ILE A 125 -0.91 6.19 -27.91
C ILE A 125 -1.77 5.01 -28.38
N PRO A 126 -1.39 4.21 -29.39
CA PRO A 126 -2.21 3.06 -29.81
C PRO A 126 -2.39 2.00 -28.72
N ILE A 127 -1.39 1.83 -27.85
CA ILE A 127 -1.46 0.90 -26.71
C ILE A 127 -2.42 1.44 -25.66
N PHE A 128 -2.36 2.75 -25.39
CA PHE A 128 -3.29 3.41 -24.50
C PHE A 128 -4.74 3.28 -24.97
N GLU A 129 -5.04 3.62 -26.23
CA GLU A 129 -6.40 3.52 -26.77
C GLU A 129 -6.98 2.10 -26.74
N LYS A 130 -6.11 1.08 -26.89
CA LYS A 130 -6.51 -0.32 -26.75
C LYS A 130 -6.78 -0.68 -25.29
N THR A 131 -5.88 -0.30 -24.39
CA THR A 131 -5.96 -0.70 -22.98
C THR A 131 -7.05 0.05 -22.22
N SER A 132 -7.28 1.33 -22.53
CA SER A 132 -8.32 2.18 -21.94
C SER A 132 -9.73 1.63 -22.11
N LYS A 133 -10.00 0.83 -23.17
CA LYS A 133 -11.31 0.20 -23.41
C LYS A 133 -11.58 -1.00 -22.51
N THR A 134 -10.52 -1.63 -22.02
CA THR A 134 -10.60 -2.90 -21.26
C THR A 134 -10.23 -2.73 -19.79
N VAL A 135 -9.67 -1.58 -19.43
CA VAL A 135 -9.07 -1.37 -18.10
C VAL A 135 -10.10 -1.47 -16.98
N GLN A 136 -11.33 -1.00 -17.18
CA GLN A 136 -12.37 -1.06 -16.16
C GLN A 136 -12.63 -2.50 -15.69
N ASN A 137 -12.93 -3.39 -16.64
CA ASN A 137 -13.19 -4.80 -16.34
C ASN A 137 -11.96 -5.50 -15.76
N LYS A 138 -10.75 -5.11 -16.18
CA LYS A 138 -9.50 -5.66 -15.65
C LYS A 138 -9.24 -5.21 -14.22
N LEU A 139 -9.50 -3.94 -13.88
CA LEU A 139 -9.36 -3.42 -12.53
C LEU A 139 -10.37 -4.04 -11.57
N ILE A 140 -11.64 -4.17 -11.97
CA ILE A 140 -12.66 -4.86 -11.15
C ILE A 140 -12.21 -6.29 -10.83
N LYS A 141 -11.70 -7.01 -11.84
CA LYS A 141 -11.19 -8.36 -11.63
C LYS A 141 -9.97 -8.37 -10.68
N TYR A 142 -9.02 -7.46 -10.89
CA TYR A 142 -7.82 -7.32 -10.07
C TYR A 142 -8.16 -7.00 -8.61
N GLU A 143 -9.05 -6.05 -8.37
CA GLU A 143 -9.50 -5.64 -7.03
C GLU A 143 -10.17 -6.80 -6.30
N ARG A 144 -11.06 -7.55 -6.97
CA ARG A 144 -11.65 -8.77 -6.39
C ARG A 144 -10.59 -9.81 -6.02
N GLU A 145 -9.63 -10.07 -6.90
CA GLU A 145 -8.56 -11.05 -6.63
C GLU A 145 -7.68 -10.61 -5.45
N GLU A 146 -7.40 -9.32 -5.30
CA GLU A 146 -6.65 -8.79 -4.16
C GLU A 146 -7.44 -8.85 -2.84
N GLU A 147 -8.74 -8.57 -2.87
CA GLU A 147 -9.63 -8.75 -1.72
C GLU A 147 -9.70 -10.21 -1.27
N GLU A 148 -9.85 -11.15 -2.22
CA GLU A 148 -9.85 -12.59 -1.95
C GLU A 148 -8.53 -13.05 -1.32
N LYS A 149 -7.38 -12.62 -1.87
CA LYS A 149 -6.05 -12.92 -1.29
C LYS A 149 -5.89 -12.34 0.11
N PHE A 150 -6.34 -11.10 0.32
CA PHE A 150 -6.28 -10.45 1.62
C PHE A 150 -7.10 -11.22 2.67
N ASN A 151 -8.32 -11.63 2.32
CA ASN A 151 -9.18 -12.42 3.20
C ASN A 151 -8.59 -13.80 3.51
N VAL A 152 -8.04 -14.50 2.51
CA VAL A 152 -7.35 -15.78 2.72
C VAL A 152 -6.14 -15.61 3.65
N ARG A 153 -5.38 -14.52 3.49
CA ARG A 153 -4.25 -14.22 4.36
C ARG A 153 -4.71 -14.05 5.80
N ILE A 154 -5.75 -13.24 6.07
CA ILE A 154 -6.29 -13.08 7.44
C ILE A 154 -6.68 -14.42 8.05
N VAL A 155 -7.40 -15.26 7.30
CA VAL A 155 -7.83 -16.58 7.79
C VAL A 155 -6.66 -17.52 8.07
N ALA A 156 -5.51 -17.36 7.40
CA ALA A 156 -4.31 -18.15 7.68
C ALA A 156 -3.56 -17.74 8.96
N TYR A 157 -3.84 -16.56 9.51
CA TYR A 157 -3.25 -16.06 10.77
C TYR A 157 -4.22 -16.12 11.97
N VAL A 158 -5.45 -16.63 11.77
CA VAL A 158 -6.45 -16.90 12.82
C VAL A 158 -6.52 -18.40 13.07
#